data_AF-A0A2E1VXS7-F1
#
_entry.id   AF-A0A2E1VXS7-F1
#
_cell.length_a   1.000
_cell.length_b   1.000
_cell.length_c   1.000
_cell.angle_alpha   90.00
_cell.angle_beta   90.00
_cell.angle_gamma   90.00
#
_symmetry.space_group_name_H-M   'P 1'
#
loop_
_entity.id
_entity.type
_entity.pdbx_description
1 polymer ?
#
loop_
_entity_poly.entity_id
_entity_poly.type
_entity_poly.pdbx_seq_one_letter_code
_entity_poly.pdbx_strand_id
1 'polypeptide(L)' 'MALFFLTLGVMALVMVLMGVGVILNGVCLRGSCGGPDAVGPDGEPMNCATCPNRRTEPVFPD' A
#
# COMPACT_ATOMS: atom_id res chain seq x y z
N MET A 1 1.82 -4.09 -34.24
CA MET A 1 1.96 -5.04 -33.12
C MET A 1 3.20 -4.81 -32.24
N ALA A 2 4.39 -4.49 -32.78
CA ALA A 2 5.60 -4.32 -31.96
C ALA A 2 5.46 -3.29 -30.82
N LEU A 3 4.87 -2.12 -31.12
CA LEU A 3 4.61 -1.08 -30.11
C LEU A 3 3.70 -1.56 -28.98
N PHE A 4 2.71 -2.41 -29.29
CA PHE A 4 1.77 -2.93 -28.30
C PHE A 4 2.47 -3.84 -27.27
N PHE A 5 3.34 -4.74 -27.73
CA PHE A 5 4.12 -5.59 -26.82
C PHE A 5 5.15 -4.80 -26.03
N LEU A 6 5.75 -3.77 -26.63
CA LEU A 6 6.71 -2.90 -25.95
C LEU A 6 6.03 -2.10 -24.84
N THR A 7 4.88 -1.48 -25.09
CA THR A 7 4.15 -0.72 -24.07
C THR A 7 3.62 -1.63 -22.96
N LEU A 8 3.08 -2.81 -23.29
CA LEU A 8 2.62 -3.79 -22.31
C LEU A 8 3.78 -4.26 -21.43
N GLY A 9 4.93 -4.62 -22.03
CA GLY A 9 6.11 -5.04 -21.29
C GLY A 9 6.64 -3.98 -20.33
N VAL A 10 6.70 -2.72 -20.77
CA VAL A 10 7.11 -1.61 -19.91
C VAL A 10 6.14 -1.40 -18.74
N MET A 11 4.82 -1.40 -19.00
CA MET A 11 3.83 -1.23 -17.94
C MET A 11 3.84 -2.37 -16.93
N ALA A 12 3.98 -3.62 -17.40
CA ALA A 12 4.11 -4.78 -16.53
C ALA A 12 5.35 -4.66 -15.63
N LEU A 13 6.51 -4.27 -16.20
CA LEU A 13 7.74 -4.05 -15.43
C LEU A 13 7.55 -2.98 -14.35
N VAL A 14 6.95 -1.84 -14.68
CA VAL A 14 6.71 -0.75 -13.73
C VAL A 14 5.81 -1.21 -12.59
N MET A 15 4.73 -1.94 -12.87
CA MET A 15 3.85 -2.45 -11.83
C MET A 15 4.54 -3.44 -10.89
N VAL A 16 5.39 -4.32 -11.43
CA VAL A 16 6.19 -5.24 -10.60
C VAL A 16 7.13 -4.45 -9.68
N LEU A 17 7.84 -3.45 -10.21
CA LEU A 17 8.73 -2.62 -9.41
C LEU A 17 7.98 -1.87 -8.29
N MET A 18 6.81 -1.32 -8.58
CA MET A 18 5.97 -0.67 -7.57
C MET A 18 5.51 -1.65 -6.50
N GLY A 19 5.04 -2.85 -6.89
CA GLY A 19 4.61 -3.88 -5.94
C GLY A 19 5.74 -4.35 -5.03
N VAL A 20 6.93 -4.62 -5.60
CA VAL A 20 8.12 -4.98 -4.82
C VAL A 20 8.53 -3.85 -3.89
N GLY A 21 8.49 -2.60 -4.36
CA GLY A 21 8.78 -1.42 -3.54
C GLY A 21 7.87 -1.30 -2.32
N VAL A 22 6.56 -1.56 -2.47
CA VAL A 22 5.60 -1.55 -1.35
C VAL A 22 5.91 -2.67 -0.35
N ILE A 23 6.20 -3.88 -0.82
CA ILE A 23 6.52 -5.02 0.04
C ILE A 23 7.80 -4.78 0.84
N LEU A 24 8.84 -4.22 0.20
CA LEU A 24 10.13 -3.96 0.85
C LEU A 24 10.10 -2.78 1.83
N ASN A 25 9.37 -1.71 1.50
CA ASN A 25 9.27 -0.54 2.38
C ASN A 25 8.33 -0.81 3.58
N GLY A 26 7.38 -1.73 3.43
CA GLY A 26 6.45 -2.10 4.51
C GLY A 26 5.59 -0.93 5.02
N VAL A 27 5.54 0.17 4.26
CA VAL A 27 4.75 1.36 4.57
C VAL A 27 3.26 1.06 4.38
N CYS A 28 2.43 1.53 5.31
CA CYS A 28 0.99 1.47 5.17
C CYS A 28 0.57 2.36 4.01
N LEU A 29 -0.41 1.89 3.26
CA LEU A 29 -1.09 2.70 2.27
C LEU A 29 -1.88 3.79 3.01
N ARG A 30 -1.44 5.05 2.84
CA ARG A 30 -2.16 6.25 3.30
C ARG A 30 -3.61 6.19 2.78
N GLY A 31 -4.57 6.36 3.68
CA GLY A 31 -6.01 6.28 3.38
C GLY A 31 -6.69 4.95 3.68
N SER A 32 -5.97 3.81 3.67
CA SER A 32 -6.54 2.52 4.12
C SER A 32 -6.32 2.26 5.61
N CYS A 33 -5.19 2.73 6.17
CA CYS A 33 -4.75 2.41 7.54
C CYS A 33 -4.00 3.55 8.24
N GLY A 34 -3.82 4.70 7.58
CA GLY A 34 -2.99 5.83 8.04
C GLY A 34 -3.78 6.93 8.74
N GLY A 35 -4.74 6.57 9.59
CA GLY A 35 -5.54 7.51 10.40
C GLY A 35 -5.68 6.99 11.84
N PRO A 36 -6.26 7.79 12.77
CA PRO A 36 -6.55 7.32 14.12
C PRO A 36 -7.37 6.03 14.07
N ASP A 37 -7.20 5.15 15.07
CA ASP A 37 -7.72 3.78 15.06
C ASP A 37 -9.15 3.70 14.50
N ALA A 38 -9.27 3.25 13.24
CA ALA A 38 -10.55 3.03 12.62
C ALA A 38 -11.19 1.82 13.31
N VAL A 39 -12.14 2.09 14.21
CA VAL A 39 -12.95 1.06 14.86
C VAL A 39 -14.07 0.70 13.89
N GLY A 40 -14.22 -0.59 13.62
CA GLY A 40 -15.33 -1.09 12.81
C GLY A 40 -16.68 -0.84 13.52
N PRO A 41 -17.81 -0.92 12.81
CA PRO A 41 -19.13 -0.80 13.42
C PRO A 41 -19.39 -1.81 14.55
N ASP A 42 -18.60 -2.89 14.60
CA ASP A 42 -18.66 -3.95 15.61
C ASP A 42 -17.80 -3.67 16.87
N GLY A 43 -17.12 -2.52 16.94
CA GLY A 43 -16.27 -2.17 18.10
C GLY A 43 -14.88 -2.81 18.08
N GLU A 44 -14.57 -3.64 17.09
CA GLU A 44 -13.24 -4.22 16.89
C GLU A 44 -12.33 -3.27 16.10
N PRO A 45 -11.03 -3.19 16.46
CA PRO A 45 -10.07 -2.43 15.67
C PRO A 45 -10.02 -3.05 14.28
N MET A 46 -10.22 -2.24 13.24
CA MET A 46 -10.03 -2.70 11.86
C MET A 46 -8.62 -3.28 11.78
N ASN A 47 -8.57 -4.59 11.60
CA ASN A 47 -7.33 -5.31 11.44
C ASN A 47 -6.81 -4.88 10.07
N CYS A 48 -5.95 -3.87 10.06
CA CYS A 48 -5.07 -3.55 8.95
C CYS A 48 -4.13 -4.73 8.75
N ALA A 49 -4.68 -5.85 8.27
CA ALA A 49 -4.10 -7.18 8.30
C ALA A 49 -2.79 -7.28 7.52
N THR A 50 -2.45 -6.24 6.75
CA THR A 50 -1.26 -6.21 5.90
C THR A 50 -0.33 -5.02 6.16
N CYS A 51 -0.53 -4.21 7.21
CA CYS A 51 0.44 -3.18 7.52
C CYS A 51 1.38 -3.58 8.66
N PRO A 52 2.56 -4.17 8.35
CA PRO A 52 3.52 -4.60 9.35
C PRO A 52 4.11 -3.43 10.16
N ASN A 53 4.09 -2.20 9.62
CA ASN A 53 4.80 -1.06 10.20
C ASN A 53 3.91 0.04 10.81
N ARG A 54 2.63 -0.24 11.09
CA ARG A 54 1.64 0.73 11.62
C ARG A 54 2.12 1.52 12.84
N ARG A 55 2.92 0.92 13.74
CA ARG A 55 3.39 1.57 14.97
C ARG A 55 4.58 2.50 14.76
N THR A 56 5.32 2.32 13.67
CA THR A 56 6.57 3.04 13.39
C THR A 56 6.37 4.10 12.31
N GLU A 57 5.22 4.08 11.63
CA GLU A 57 4.91 5.06 10.62
C GLU A 57 4.66 6.44 11.23
N PRO A 58 5.27 7.50 10.67
CA PRO A 58 5.02 8.85 11.15
C PRO A 58 3.55 9.20 10.87
N VAL A 59 2.77 9.38 11.94
CA VAL A 59 1.48 10.06 11.89
C VAL A 59 1.79 11.46 11.38
N PHE A 60 1.56 11.69 10.09
CA PHE A 60 1.72 13.00 9.50
C PHE A 60 0.55 13.83 10.07
N PRO A 61 0.81 14.89 10.85
CA PRO A 61 -0.26 15.79 11.26
C PRO A 61 -0.85 16.43 10.00
N ASP A 62 -2.17 16.49 9.96
CA ASP A 62 -2.96 17.10 8.88
C ASP A 62 -2.68 18.61 8.76
#